data_AF-A0A7G6RJA5-F1
#
_entry.id   AF-A0A7G6RJA5-F1
#
_cell.length_a   1.000
_cell.length_b   1.000
_cell.length_c   1.000
_cell.angle_alpha   90.00
_cell.angle_beta   90.00
_cell.angle_gamma   90.00
#
_symmetry.space_group_name_H-M   'P 1'
#
loop_
_entity.id
_entity.type
_entity.pdbx_description
1 polymer ?
#
loop_
_entity_poly.entity_id
_entity_poly.type
_entity_poly.pdbx_seq_one_letter_code
_entity_poly.pdbx_strand_id
1 'polypeptide(L)'
;MARYIAVYDIAETYPDPHSEFITQAEKLGWVTWVWAPARQKWYKLPNTTLIGEFADRDAAKAAFNDAAKAARAEVGKLTIEKYFIADYGAGAFDSDVTADLE
;
A
#
# COMPACT_ATOMS: atom_id res chain seq x y z
N MET A 1 1.76 11.61 14.71
CA MET A 1 1.92 10.88 13.44
C MET A 1 0.73 11.21 12.57
N ALA A 2 0.94 11.39 11.27
CA ALA A 2 -0.10 11.60 10.29
C ALA A 2 -0.31 10.32 9.49
N ARG A 3 -1.54 10.12 9.03
CA ARG A 3 -1.88 8.95 8.21
C ARG A 3 -1.59 9.28 6.76
N TYR A 4 -0.94 8.36 6.07
CA TYR A 4 -0.58 8.47 4.67
C TYR A 4 -1.20 7.33 3.87
N ILE A 5 -1.52 7.60 2.61
CA ILE A 5 -1.90 6.59 1.62
C ILE A 5 -0.81 6.53 0.56
N ALA A 6 -0.41 5.31 0.19
CA ALA A 6 0.44 5.03 -0.94
C ALA A 6 -0.37 4.23 -1.97
N VAL A 7 -0.43 4.72 -3.21
CA VAL A 7 -0.96 3.98 -4.36
C VAL A 7 0.19 3.77 -5.33
N TYR A 8 0.38 2.55 -5.80
CA TYR A 8 1.53 2.18 -6.62
C TYR A 8 1.18 1.18 -7.69
N ASP A 9 2.07 1.09 -8.67
CA ASP A 9 2.00 0.14 -9.75
C ASP A 9 3.32 -0.62 -9.80
N ILE A 10 3.27 -1.94 -9.69
CA ILE A 10 4.43 -2.82 -9.79
C ILE A 10 4.28 -3.63 -11.07
N ALA A 11 5.30 -3.57 -11.92
CA ALA A 11 5.33 -4.34 -13.15
C ALA A 11 5.15 -5.83 -12.86
N GLU A 12 4.22 -6.48 -13.56
CA GLU A 12 3.99 -7.91 -13.44
C GLU A 12 5.23 -8.69 -13.89
N THR A 13 5.73 -9.55 -13.01
CA THR A 13 6.83 -10.48 -13.30
C THR A 13 6.48 -11.89 -12.82
N TYR A 14 7.27 -12.88 -13.23
CA TYR A 14 7.20 -14.23 -12.67
C TYR A 14 8.47 -14.53 -11.89
N PRO A 15 8.38 -14.85 -10.57
CA PRO A 15 7.17 -14.89 -9.74
C PRO A 15 6.57 -13.49 -9.47
N ASP A 16 5.31 -13.46 -9.01
CA ASP A 16 4.57 -12.22 -8.70
C ASP A 16 5.26 -11.46 -7.55
N PRO A 17 5.78 -10.24 -7.78
CA PRO A 17 6.53 -9.48 -6.79
C PRO A 17 5.62 -8.80 -5.75
N HIS A 18 4.30 -8.72 -5.97
CA HIS A 18 3.38 -7.97 -5.11
C HIS A 18 3.31 -8.52 -3.69
N SER A 19 3.27 -9.85 -3.56
CA SER A 19 3.12 -10.48 -2.24
C SER A 19 4.33 -10.23 -1.34
N GLU A 20 5.54 -10.28 -1.92
CA GLU A 20 6.76 -9.96 -1.18
C GLU A 20 6.83 -8.47 -0.84
N PHE A 21 6.47 -7.60 -1.79
CA PHE A 21 6.42 -6.16 -1.55
C PHE A 21 5.51 -5.80 -0.38
N ILE A 22 4.28 -6.35 -0.37
CA ILE A 22 3.32 -6.14 0.71
C ILE A 22 3.90 -6.64 2.05
N THR A 23 4.49 -7.83 2.06
CA THR A 23 5.11 -8.41 3.27
C THR A 23 6.20 -7.51 3.85
N GLN A 24 7.05 -6.91 2.99
CA GLN A 24 8.10 -6.00 3.45
C GLN A 24 7.54 -4.63 3.86
N ALA A 25 6.48 -4.16 3.19
CA ALA A 25 5.81 -2.92 3.54
C ALA A 25 5.12 -3.01 4.92
N GLU A 26 4.51 -4.15 5.23
CA GLU A 26 3.87 -4.41 6.54
C GLU A 26 4.87 -4.34 7.70
N LYS A 27 6.10 -4.82 7.50
CA LYS A 27 7.18 -4.70 8.49
C LYS A 27 7.59 -3.24 8.76
N LEU A 28 7.30 -2.34 7.82
CA LEU A 28 7.65 -0.92 7.90
C LEU A 28 6.46 -0.02 8.23
N GLY A 29 5.36 -0.60 8.73
CA GLY A 29 4.20 0.14 9.24
C GLY A 29 3.15 0.50 8.20
N TRP A 30 3.29 0.02 6.97
CA TRP A 30 2.20 0.05 5.99
C TRP A 30 1.21 -1.08 6.27
N VAL A 31 -0.05 -0.90 5.90
CA VAL A 31 -1.09 -1.95 6.01
C VAL A 31 -1.99 -1.94 4.78
N THR A 32 -2.50 -3.12 4.42
CA THR A 32 -3.48 -3.29 3.33
C THR A 32 -4.92 -3.33 3.83
N TRP A 33 -5.16 -3.03 5.11
CA TRP A 33 -6.47 -3.09 5.74
C TRP A 33 -6.83 -1.75 6.34
N VAL A 34 -8.05 -1.30 6.07
CA VAL A 34 -8.57 -0.02 6.57
C VAL A 34 -9.84 -0.27 7.39
N TRP A 35 -9.88 0.26 8.61
CA TRP A 35 -11.08 0.24 9.44
C TRP A 35 -12.06 1.31 8.98
N ALA A 36 -13.31 0.93 8.72
CA ALA A 36 -14.41 1.85 8.43
C ALA A 36 -15.26 2.04 9.69
N PRO A 37 -15.10 3.16 10.43
CA PRO A 37 -15.83 3.36 11.70
C PRO A 37 -17.34 3.38 11.51
N ALA A 38 -17.82 4.00 10.43
CA ALA A 38 -19.25 4.11 10.14
C ALA A 38 -19.94 2.76 9.86
N ARG A 39 -19.19 1.78 9.36
CA ARG A 39 -19.69 0.42 9.04
C ARG A 39 -19.21 -0.64 10.03
N GLN A 40 -18.39 -0.25 11.01
CA GLN A 40 -17.74 -1.13 11.99
C GLN A 40 -17.11 -2.39 11.36
N LYS A 41 -16.41 -2.22 10.24
CA LYS A 41 -15.82 -3.32 9.47
C LYS A 41 -14.44 -2.97 8.92
N TRP A 42 -13.57 -3.97 8.85
CA TRP A 42 -12.30 -3.92 8.11
C TRP A 42 -12.52 -4.18 6.63
N TYR A 43 -11.96 -3.32 5.80
CA TYR A 43 -11.93 -3.49 4.36
C TYR A 43 -10.52 -3.79 3.88
N LYS A 44 -10.40 -4.69 2.92
CA LYS A 44 -9.12 -4.96 2.27
C LYS A 44 -8.93 -3.95 1.15
N LEU A 45 -7.78 -3.28 1.15
CA LEU A 45 -7.38 -2.39 0.09
C LEU A 45 -6.90 -3.21 -1.12
N PRO A 46 -6.96 -2.64 -2.34
CA PRO A 46 -6.30 -3.22 -3.49
C PRO A 46 -4.83 -3.54 -3.18
N ASN A 47 -4.28 -4.60 -3.79
CA ASN A 47 -2.86 -4.99 -3.65
C ASN A 47 -1.87 -3.94 -4.19
N THR A 48 -2.37 -2.85 -4.75
CA THR A 48 -1.69 -1.64 -5.24
C THR A 48 -1.84 -0.45 -4.30
N THR A 49 -2.48 -0.62 -3.14
CA THR A 49 -2.77 0.47 -2.20
C THR A 49 -2.39 0.07 -0.77
N LEU A 50 -1.66 0.96 -0.10
CA LEU A 50 -1.25 0.83 1.28
C LEU A 50 -1.63 2.10 2.05
N ILE A 51 -1.86 1.95 3.35
CA ILE A 51 -2.00 3.07 4.27
C ILE A 51 -1.10 2.87 5.48
N GLY A 52 -0.67 3.94 6.14
CA GLY A 52 0.19 3.81 7.33
C GLY A 52 0.27 5.11 8.10
N GLU A 53 0.83 5.06 9.31
CA GLU A 53 1.03 6.23 10.15
C GLU A 53 2.53 6.56 10.23
N PHE A 54 2.89 7.77 9.83
CA PHE A 54 4.29 8.22 9.77
C PHE A 54 4.45 9.60 10.40
N ALA A 55 5.68 9.99 10.72
CA ALA A 55 5.97 11.30 11.27
C ALA A 55 5.64 12.42 10.26
N ASP A 56 6.02 12.20 9.00
CA ASP A 56 5.83 13.11 7.87
C ASP A 56 5.86 12.32 6.55
N ARG A 57 5.65 13.04 5.44
CA ARG A 57 5.65 12.46 4.09
C ARG A 57 7.00 11.84 3.70
N ASP A 58 8.12 12.40 4.17
CA ASP A 58 9.45 11.88 3.84
C ASP A 58 9.72 10.57 4.56
N ALA A 59 9.26 10.41 5.80
CA ALA A 59 9.28 9.16 6.54
C ALA A 59 8.42 8.08 5.86
N ALA A 60 7.20 8.43 5.42
CA ALA A 60 6.36 7.52 4.65
C ALA A 60 7.06 7.07 3.35
N LYS A 61 7.59 8.03 2.60
CA LYS A 61 8.33 7.76 1.36
C LYS A 61 9.57 6.89 1.60
N ALA A 62 10.30 7.11 2.69
CA ALA A 62 11.45 6.28 3.06
C ALA A 62 11.02 4.84 3.34
N ALA A 63 10.00 4.64 4.17
CA ALA A 63 9.43 3.31 4.46
C ALA A 63 8.97 2.58 3.19
N PHE A 64 8.29 3.28 2.27
CA PHE A 64 7.86 2.71 0.99
C PHE A 64 9.06 2.27 0.12
N ASN A 65 10.08 3.13 -0.01
CA ASN A 65 11.26 2.81 -0.80
C ASN A 65 12.09 1.68 -0.18
N ASP A 66 12.17 1.61 1.14
CA ASP A 66 12.91 0.56 1.84
C ASP A 66 12.17 -0.78 1.75
N ALA A 67 10.84 -0.79 1.77
CA ALA A 67 10.04 -1.97 1.42
C ALA A 67 10.35 -2.47 0.01
N ALA A 68 10.41 -1.56 -0.97
CA ALA A 68 10.72 -1.89 -2.36
C ALA A 68 12.13 -2.49 -2.52
N LYS A 69 13.12 -1.92 -1.83
CA LYS A 69 14.51 -2.43 -1.84
C LYS A 69 14.59 -3.81 -1.20
N ALA A 70 13.95 -4.00 -0.04
CA ALA A 70 13.92 -5.27 0.65
C ALA A 70 13.25 -6.36 -0.19
N ALA A 71 12.07 -6.06 -0.76
CA ALA A 71 11.36 -7.00 -1.62
C ALA A 71 12.17 -7.33 -2.87
N ARG A 72 12.81 -6.33 -3.50
CA ARG A 72 13.71 -6.56 -4.63
C ARG A 72 14.89 -7.47 -4.27
N ALA A 73 15.43 -7.38 -3.05
CA ALA A 73 16.51 -8.26 -2.60
C ALA A 73 16.07 -9.73 -2.50
N GLU A 74 14.80 -9.98 -2.17
CA GLU A 74 14.23 -11.32 -2.00
C GLU A 74 13.76 -11.94 -3.34
N VAL A 75 12.98 -11.20 -4.15
CA VAL A 75 12.42 -11.72 -5.42
C VAL A 75 13.26 -11.41 -6.66
N GLY A 76 14.34 -10.65 -6.50
CA GLY A 76 15.22 -10.25 -7.59
C GLY A 76 14.69 -9.06 -8.39
N LYS A 77 13.92 -9.28 -9.46
CA LYS A 77 13.43 -8.18 -10.30
C LYS A 77 12.12 -7.64 -9.75
N LEU A 78 12.16 -6.40 -9.26
CA LEU A 78 10.98 -5.62 -8.87
C LEU A 78 11.09 -4.22 -9.47
N THR A 79 10.08 -3.80 -10.23
CA THR A 79 10.01 -2.48 -10.84
C THR A 79 8.72 -1.81 -10.42
N ILE A 80 8.83 -0.69 -9.70
CA ILE A 80 7.69 0.18 -9.41
C ILE A 80 7.60 1.18 -10.57
N GLU A 81 6.57 1.06 -11.38
CA GLU A 81 6.39 1.92 -12.57
C GLU A 81 5.95 3.33 -12.17
N LYS A 82 5.09 3.40 -11.17
CA LYS A 82 4.56 4.65 -10.64
C LYS A 82 4.15 4.48 -9.19
N TYR A 83 4.28 5.54 -8.40
CA TYR A 83 3.66 5.60 -7.08
C TYR A 83 3.21 7.03 -6.76
N PHE A 84 2.26 7.12 -5.83
CA PHE A 84 1.69 8.34 -5.28
C PHE A 84 1.59 8.18 -3.77
N ILE A 85 2.11 9.15 -3.00
CA ILE A 85 2.01 9.19 -1.55
C ILE A 85 1.43 10.54 -1.14
N ALA A 86 0.38 10.54 -0.31
CA ALA A 86 -0.26 11.75 0.19
C ALA A 86 -0.82 11.56 1.60
N ASP A 87 -1.06 12.68 2.29
CA ASP A 87 -1.81 12.69 3.55
C ASP A 87 -3.21 12.10 3.33
N TYR A 88 -3.64 11.24 4.24
CA TYR A 88 -4.89 10.49 4.17
C TYR A 88 -5.77 10.79 5.37
N GLY A 89 -6.82 11.57 5.15
CA GLY A 89 -7.81 11.96 6.15
C GLY A 89 -9.22 11.56 5.75
N ALA A 90 -9.46 10.31 5.36
CA ALA A 90 -10.79 9.90 4.89
C ALA A 90 -11.80 9.84 6.04
N GLY A 91 -12.91 10.58 5.90
CA GLY A 91 -14.12 10.43 6.72
C GLY A 91 -15.07 9.34 6.23
N ALA A 92 -15.03 9.01 4.93
CA ALA A 92 -15.76 7.92 4.29
C ALA A 92 -14.96 7.38 3.09
N PHE A 93 -15.04 6.08 2.84
CA PHE A 93 -14.40 5.40 1.70
C PHE A 93 -15.19 4.12 1.34
N ASP A 94 -15.02 3.66 0.10
CA ASP A 94 -15.50 2.36 -0.36
C ASP A 94 -14.31 1.49 -0.79
N SER A 95 -14.40 0.21 -0.45
CA SER A 95 -13.42 -0.81 -0.78
C SER A 95 -14.13 -2.18 -0.73
N ASP A 96 -13.55 -3.22 -1.32
CA ASP A 96 -14.21 -4.52 -1.53
C ASP A 96 -15.53 -4.43 -2.33
N VAL A 97 -15.62 -3.47 -3.25
CA VAL A 97 -16.75 -3.32 -4.18
C VAL A 97 -16.27 -3.70 -5.58
N THR A 98 -16.94 -4.67 -6.21
CA THR A 98 -16.71 -4.96 -7.63
C THR A 98 -17.45 -3.91 -8.47
N ALA A 99 -16.73 -3.23 -9.35
CA ALA A 99 -17.38 -2.41 -10.38
C ALA A 99 -18.05 -3.38 -11.36
N ASP A 100 -19.38 -3.43 -11.35
CA ASP A 100 -20.14 -4.15 -12.38
C ASP A 100 -20.01 -3.33 -13.67
N LEU A 101 -19.20 -3.84 -14.60
CA LEU A 101 -19.00 -3.25 -15.91
C LEU A 101 -19.88 -4.03 -16.89
N GLU A 102 -21.16 -3.64 -16.99
CA GLU A 102 -22.02 -4.04 -18.12
C GLU A 102 -21.54 -3.41 -19.43
#